data_AF-A0AAE7H0Q5-F1
#
_entry.id   AF-A0AAE7H0Q5-F1
#
_cell.length_a   1.000
_cell.length_b   1.000
_cell.length_c   1.000
_cell.angle_alpha   90.00
_cell.angle_beta   90.00
_cell.angle_gamma   90.00
#
_symmetry.space_group_name_H-M   'P 1'
#
loop_
_entity.id
_entity.type
_entity.pdbx_description
1 polymer ?
#
loop_
_entity_poly.entity_id
_entity_poly.type
_entity_poly.pdbx_seq_one_letter_code
_entity_poly.pdbx_strand_id
1 'polypeptide(L)'
;MLHPDNKFSWGYWLKHHCVCVFGEDLSRLFSAFKPSKAIVLAVNGDFLSVLEELTARMQGSVDANKKLLLQRAAARKIIRSTNILRRETDHDWPDTLSEHRLKFNARYPALAEDMDYLLAMSNEPQGDIADFKKRIMTFAHWLNEEFQKQN
;
A
#
# COMPACT_ATOMS: atom_id res chain seq x y z
N MET A 1 11.98 6.33 -23.18
CA MET A 1 11.10 7.28 -22.46
C MET A 1 9.95 6.46 -21.86
N LEU A 2 9.60 6.64 -20.58
CA LEU A 2 8.43 5.95 -20.00
C LEU A 2 7.16 6.39 -20.70
N HIS A 3 6.19 5.48 -20.86
CA HIS A 3 4.85 5.83 -21.34
C HIS A 3 4.24 6.92 -20.44
N PRO A 4 3.58 7.96 -20.98
CA PRO A 4 3.03 9.07 -20.19
C PRO A 4 2.18 8.63 -18.99
N ASP A 5 1.40 7.55 -19.16
CA ASP A 5 0.54 6.98 -18.12
C ASP A 5 1.32 6.43 -16.91
N ASN A 6 2.60 6.09 -17.11
CA ASN A 6 3.47 5.55 -16.06
C ASN A 6 4.27 6.63 -15.32
N LYS A 7 4.07 7.91 -15.68
CA LYS A 7 4.81 9.02 -15.07
C LYS A 7 4.59 9.11 -13.56
N PHE A 8 3.35 8.99 -13.10
CA PHE A 8 3.00 9.12 -11.68
C PHE A 8 3.13 7.81 -10.88
N SER A 9 3.31 6.68 -11.56
CA SER A 9 3.63 5.39 -10.93
C SER A 9 5.13 5.12 -10.97
N TRP A 10 5.63 4.52 -12.05
CA TRP A 10 7.04 4.13 -12.21
C TRP A 10 8.00 5.32 -12.19
N GLY A 11 7.63 6.45 -12.80
CA GLY A 11 8.45 7.66 -12.76
C GLY A 11 8.65 8.17 -11.32
N TYR A 12 7.60 8.14 -10.51
CA TYR A 12 7.67 8.47 -9.09
C TYR A 12 8.55 7.50 -8.29
N TRP A 13 8.36 6.18 -8.48
CA TRP A 13 9.17 5.15 -7.82
C TRP A 13 10.65 5.28 -8.16
N LEU A 14 10.99 5.40 -9.44
CA LEU A 14 12.37 5.54 -9.90
C LEU A 14 13.03 6.81 -9.36
N LYS A 15 12.27 7.91 -9.21
CA LYS A 15 12.81 9.18 -8.73
C LYS A 15 13.13 9.17 -7.24
N HIS A 16 12.26 8.59 -6.42
CA HIS A 16 12.26 8.82 -4.97
C HIS A 16 12.49 7.57 -4.14
N HIS A 17 12.22 6.38 -4.68
CA HIS A 17 12.19 5.12 -3.92
C HIS A 17 13.12 4.04 -4.49
N CYS A 18 13.94 4.38 -5.48
CA CYS A 18 14.90 3.47 -6.09
C CYS A 18 16.31 4.05 -6.04
N VAL A 19 17.30 3.16 -5.98
CA VAL A 19 18.72 3.49 -6.12
C VAL A 19 19.27 2.77 -7.34
N CYS A 20 20.10 3.48 -8.14
CA CYS A 20 20.80 2.85 -9.25
C CYS A 20 21.87 1.91 -8.70
N VAL A 21 21.75 0.62 -8.99
CA VAL A 21 22.73 -0.40 -8.57
C VAL A 21 23.77 -0.68 -9.66
N PHE A 22 23.45 -0.41 -10.93
CA PHE A 22 24.33 -0.58 -12.09
C PHE A 22 23.78 0.17 -13.31
N GLY A 23 24.68 0.68 -14.17
CA GLY A 23 24.31 1.33 -15.43
C GLY A 23 23.92 2.80 -15.30
N GLU A 24 23.02 3.27 -16.16
CA GLU A 24 22.53 4.66 -16.14
C GLU A 24 21.47 4.86 -15.04
N ASP A 25 21.63 5.93 -14.26
CA ASP A 25 20.70 6.33 -13.22
C ASP A 25 19.44 6.97 -13.82
N LEU A 26 18.41 6.15 -14.00
CA LEU A 26 17.11 6.57 -14.55
C LEU A 26 16.40 7.63 -13.69
N SER A 27 16.75 7.80 -12.42
CA SER A 27 16.13 8.82 -11.55
C SER A 27 16.42 10.24 -12.05
N ARG A 28 17.50 10.43 -12.83
CA ARG A 28 17.92 11.70 -13.40
C ARG A 28 17.02 12.18 -14.55
N LEU A 29 16.23 11.27 -15.12
CA LEU A 29 15.26 11.58 -16.17
C LEU A 29 13.98 12.25 -15.63
N PHE A 30 13.83 12.34 -14.31
CA PHE A 30 12.64 12.88 -13.67
C PHE A 30 12.98 14.05 -12.74
N SER A 31 12.21 15.13 -12.86
CA SER A 31 12.15 16.17 -11.82
C SER A 31 11.51 15.63 -10.56
N ALA A 32 11.81 16.24 -9.41
CA ALA A 32 11.17 15.88 -8.15
C ALA A 32 9.65 16.04 -8.25
N PHE A 33 8.92 14.99 -7.93
CA PHE A 33 7.46 15.02 -7.86
C PHE A 33 6.99 15.68 -6.56
N LYS A 34 6.04 16.61 -6.66
CA LYS A 34 5.32 17.13 -5.48
C LYS A 34 4.25 16.12 -5.04
N PRO A 35 4.06 15.89 -3.73
CA PRO A 35 2.96 15.08 -3.21
C PRO A 35 1.61 15.48 -3.83
N SER A 36 0.94 14.57 -4.54
CA SER A 36 -0.36 14.84 -5.17
C SER A 36 -1.30 13.64 -5.07
N LYS A 37 -2.61 13.88 -5.16
CA LYS A 37 -3.64 12.82 -5.19
C LYS A 37 -3.42 11.88 -6.39
N ALA A 38 -3.01 12.43 -7.54
CA ALA A 38 -2.69 11.66 -8.74
C ALA A 38 -1.59 10.60 -8.52
N ILE A 39 -0.50 10.96 -7.83
CA ILE A 39 0.58 10.00 -7.51
C ILE A 39 0.07 8.93 -6.55
N VAL A 40 -0.69 9.33 -5.54
CA VAL A 40 -1.23 8.38 -4.58
C VAL A 40 -2.14 7.35 -5.23
N LEU A 41 -3.01 7.77 -6.16
CA LEU A 41 -3.86 6.85 -6.91
C LEU A 41 -3.07 6.00 -7.88
N ALA A 42 -2.07 6.55 -8.56
CA ALA A 42 -1.22 5.79 -9.46
C ALA A 42 -0.40 4.70 -8.74
N VAL A 43 -0.06 4.90 -7.45
CA VAL A 43 0.76 3.97 -6.67
C VAL A 43 -0.08 2.99 -5.84
N ASN A 44 -1.27 3.40 -5.40
CA ASN A 44 -2.08 2.64 -4.46
C ASN A 44 -3.50 2.33 -4.92
N GLY A 45 -3.98 2.91 -6.03
CA GLY A 45 -5.37 2.74 -6.49
C GLY A 45 -5.73 1.32 -6.92
N ASP A 46 -4.73 0.50 -7.25
CA ASP A 46 -4.84 -0.92 -7.59
C ASP A 46 -4.94 -1.85 -6.37
N PHE A 47 -5.04 -1.31 -5.15
CA PHE A 47 -4.93 -2.10 -3.93
C PHE A 47 -5.94 -3.24 -3.85
N LEU A 48 -7.19 -3.03 -4.28
CA LEU A 48 -8.23 -4.04 -4.14
C LEU A 48 -7.92 -5.27 -4.99
N SER A 49 -7.61 -5.09 -6.27
CA SER A 49 -7.23 -6.18 -7.17
C SER A 49 -5.94 -6.87 -6.74
N VAL A 50 -4.95 -6.11 -6.24
CA VAL A 50 -3.70 -6.68 -5.72
C VAL A 50 -3.97 -7.55 -4.48
N LEU A 51 -4.85 -7.14 -3.57
CA LEU A 51 -5.19 -7.92 -2.38
C LEU A 51 -6.00 -9.18 -2.72
N GLU A 52 -6.89 -9.10 -3.71
CA GLU A 52 -7.58 -10.28 -4.24
C GLU A 52 -6.59 -11.30 -4.82
N GLU A 53 -5.63 -10.85 -5.63
CA GLU A 53 -4.59 -11.73 -6.18
C GLU A 53 -3.72 -12.36 -5.09
N LEU A 54 -3.23 -11.56 -4.14
CA LEU A 54 -2.40 -12.04 -3.03
C LEU A 54 -3.15 -13.06 -2.19
N THR A 55 -4.42 -12.80 -1.84
CA THR A 55 -5.23 -13.72 -1.03
C THR A 55 -5.56 -15.03 -1.77
N ALA A 56 -5.86 -14.97 -3.07
CA ALA A 56 -6.03 -16.17 -3.88
C ALA A 56 -4.74 -17.02 -3.92
N ARG A 57 -3.58 -16.38 -4.11
CA ARG A 57 -2.27 -17.05 -4.12
C ARG A 57 -1.91 -17.67 -2.77
N MET A 58 -2.30 -17.05 -1.65
CA MET A 58 -2.12 -17.61 -0.31
C MET A 58 -2.92 -18.90 -0.12
N GLN A 59 -4.20 -18.88 -0.51
CA GLN A 59 -5.09 -20.02 -0.36
C GLN A 59 -4.68 -21.22 -1.23
N GLY A 60 -4.21 -20.96 -2.45
CA GLY A 60 -3.74 -22.00 -3.38
C GLY A 60 -2.32 -22.52 -3.12
N SER A 61 -1.57 -21.93 -2.19
CA SER A 61 -0.21 -22.37 -1.90
C SER A 61 -0.21 -23.55 -0.92
N VAL A 62 0.69 -24.51 -1.13
CA VAL A 62 1.01 -25.57 -0.14
C VAL A 62 2.28 -25.26 0.67
N ASP A 63 3.03 -24.23 0.27
CA ASP A 63 4.27 -23.79 0.91
C ASP A 63 3.96 -22.79 2.03
N ALA A 64 4.26 -23.19 3.27
CA ALA A 64 4.04 -22.37 4.45
C ALA A 64 4.83 -21.06 4.42
N ASN A 65 6.10 -21.07 3.99
CA ASN A 65 6.92 -19.87 3.93
C ASN A 65 6.38 -18.89 2.88
N LYS A 66 5.94 -19.42 1.73
CA LYS A 66 5.30 -18.60 0.69
C LYS A 66 4.00 -17.94 1.19
N LYS A 67 3.19 -18.65 1.99
CA LYS A 67 2.00 -18.06 2.62
C LYS A 67 2.37 -16.88 3.53
N LEU A 68 3.36 -17.04 4.40
CA LEU A 68 3.82 -15.97 5.28
C LEU A 68 4.31 -14.74 4.51
N LEU A 69 5.08 -14.94 3.44
CA LEU A 69 5.55 -13.85 2.58
C LEU A 69 4.40 -13.10 1.91
N LEU A 70 3.38 -13.81 1.43
CA LEU A 70 2.21 -13.22 0.82
C LEU A 70 1.32 -12.48 1.84
N GLN A 71 1.17 -13.01 3.07
CA GLN A 71 0.45 -12.32 4.16
C GLN A 71 1.14 -10.99 4.48
N ARG A 72 2.47 -11.03 4.64
CA ARG A 72 3.30 -9.84 4.85
C ARG A 72 3.12 -8.83 3.71
N ALA A 73 3.18 -9.28 2.46
CA ALA A 73 3.01 -8.42 1.29
C ALA A 73 1.61 -7.75 1.28
N ALA A 74 0.56 -8.52 1.55
CA ALA A 74 -0.82 -8.02 1.59
C ALA A 74 -1.02 -6.99 2.71
N ALA A 75 -0.55 -7.29 3.93
CA ALA A 75 -0.60 -6.37 5.06
C ALA A 75 0.11 -5.05 4.75
N ARG A 76 1.32 -5.10 4.18
CA ARG A 76 2.07 -3.91 3.77
C ARG A 76 1.36 -3.10 2.68
N LYS A 77 0.75 -3.78 1.71
CA LYS A 77 0.02 -3.13 0.62
C LYS A 77 -1.17 -2.34 1.17
N ILE A 78 -2.02 -2.95 2.01
CA ILE A 78 -3.22 -2.26 2.51
C ILE A 78 -2.87 -1.08 3.43
N ILE A 79 -1.85 -1.21 4.29
CA ILE A 79 -1.40 -0.10 5.15
C ILE A 79 -0.98 1.10 4.30
N ARG A 80 -0.11 0.89 3.30
CA ARG A 80 0.31 1.98 2.39
C ARG A 80 -0.86 2.56 1.60
N SER A 81 -1.81 1.71 1.23
CA SER A 81 -2.97 2.10 0.43
C SER A 81 -3.93 3.02 1.17
N THR A 82 -3.91 3.05 2.51
CA THR A 82 -4.67 4.06 3.27
C THR A 82 -4.34 5.50 2.91
N ASN A 83 -3.16 5.75 2.31
CA ASN A 83 -2.78 7.08 1.85
C ASN A 83 -3.70 7.62 0.75
N ILE A 84 -4.52 6.78 0.07
CA ILE A 84 -5.56 7.25 -0.86
C ILE A 84 -6.59 8.18 -0.21
N LEU A 85 -6.76 8.08 1.11
CA LEU A 85 -7.64 8.94 1.92
C LEU A 85 -6.93 10.24 2.40
N ARG A 86 -5.79 10.59 1.82
CA ARG A 86 -5.11 11.85 2.15
C ARG A 86 -5.93 13.05 1.70
N ARG A 87 -5.81 14.14 2.44
CA ARG A 87 -6.46 15.43 2.13
C ARG A 87 -5.50 16.32 1.35
N GLU A 88 -6.03 17.33 0.66
CA GLU A 88 -5.20 18.32 -0.05
C GLU A 88 -4.32 19.16 0.90
N THR A 89 -4.76 19.31 2.15
CA THR A 89 -4.01 20.00 3.21
C THR A 89 -2.87 19.16 3.80
N ASP A 90 -2.76 17.87 3.45
CA ASP A 90 -1.66 17.01 3.89
C ASP A 90 -0.42 17.34 3.04
N HIS A 91 0.56 18.04 3.60
CA HIS A 91 1.76 18.51 2.89
C HIS A 91 2.95 17.52 2.92
N ASP A 92 2.82 16.45 3.68
CA ASP A 92 3.86 15.45 3.90
C ASP A 92 3.56 14.13 3.16
N TRP A 93 4.57 13.27 3.09
CA TRP A 93 4.46 11.93 2.52
C TRP A 93 4.93 10.91 3.55
N PRO A 94 4.11 9.92 3.95
CA PRO A 94 4.55 8.88 4.87
C PRO A 94 5.54 7.94 4.18
N ASP A 95 6.68 7.71 4.81
CA ASP A 95 7.74 6.85 4.30
C ASP A 95 7.70 5.46 4.96
N THR A 96 7.30 5.40 6.23
CA THR A 96 7.25 4.14 7.00
C THR A 96 5.82 3.65 7.23
N LEU A 97 5.66 2.33 7.43
CA LEU A 97 4.37 1.74 7.79
C LEU A 97 3.84 2.30 9.13
N SER A 98 4.74 2.62 10.06
CA SER A 98 4.39 3.26 11.33
C SER A 98 3.83 4.66 11.14
N GLU A 99 4.39 5.47 10.23
CA GLU A 99 3.85 6.79 9.89
C GLU A 99 2.49 6.69 9.21
N HIS A 100 2.32 5.73 8.28
CA HIS A 100 1.01 5.44 7.69
C HIS A 100 -0.03 5.11 8.77
N ARG A 101 0.32 4.22 9.72
CA ARG A 101 -0.55 3.91 10.86
C ARG A 101 -0.90 5.16 11.65
N LEU A 102 0.09 5.94 12.08
CA LEU A 102 -0.14 7.10 12.97
C LEU A 102 -1.13 8.09 12.32
N LYS A 103 -0.93 8.39 11.05
CA LYS A 103 -1.81 9.26 10.27
C LYS A 103 -3.21 8.68 10.09
N PHE A 104 -3.30 7.40 9.77
CA PHE A 104 -4.58 6.72 9.61
C PHE A 104 -5.37 6.71 10.92
N ASN A 105 -4.74 6.28 12.02
CA ASN A 105 -5.39 6.16 13.33
C ASN A 105 -5.82 7.53 13.89
N ALA A 106 -5.07 8.59 13.61
CA ALA A 106 -5.46 9.95 13.98
C ALA A 106 -6.77 10.40 13.32
N ARG A 107 -7.08 9.86 12.13
CA ARG A 107 -8.29 10.21 11.35
C ARG A 107 -9.43 9.20 11.53
N TYR A 108 -9.11 7.92 11.72
CA TYR A 108 -10.06 6.82 11.87
C TYR A 108 -9.77 6.02 13.15
N PRO A 109 -9.95 6.62 14.35
CA PRO A 109 -9.60 5.96 15.61
C PRO A 109 -10.40 4.67 15.86
N ALA A 110 -11.62 4.57 15.31
CA ALA A 110 -12.45 3.36 15.41
C ALA A 110 -11.85 2.14 14.70
N LEU A 111 -10.89 2.33 13.78
CA LEU A 111 -10.21 1.25 13.05
C LEU A 111 -8.75 1.07 13.49
N ALA A 112 -8.35 1.70 14.60
CA ALA A 112 -6.97 1.63 15.08
C ALA A 112 -6.53 0.20 15.39
N GLU A 113 -7.42 -0.62 15.96
CA GLU A 113 -7.14 -2.02 16.27
C GLU A 113 -6.87 -2.86 15.00
N ASP A 114 -7.65 -2.64 13.93
CA ASP A 114 -7.41 -3.29 12.64
C ASP A 114 -6.08 -2.86 12.03
N MET A 115 -5.77 -1.57 12.11
CA MET A 115 -4.49 -1.06 11.62
C MET A 115 -3.31 -1.63 12.43
N ASP A 116 -3.43 -1.72 13.75
CA ASP A 116 -2.38 -2.29 14.61
C ASP A 116 -2.17 -3.78 14.33
N TYR A 117 -3.25 -4.54 14.09
CA TYR A 117 -3.14 -5.92 13.63
C TYR A 117 -2.44 -6.03 12.28
N LEU A 118 -2.82 -5.21 11.31
CA LEU A 118 -2.18 -5.22 9.99
C LEU A 118 -0.69 -4.88 10.11
N LEU A 119 -0.32 -3.93 10.98
CA LEU A 119 1.06 -3.59 11.24
C LEU A 119 1.82 -4.78 11.85
N ALA A 120 1.24 -5.48 12.82
CA ALA A 120 1.82 -6.69 13.39
C ALA A 120 2.05 -7.76 12.31
N MET A 121 1.03 -8.06 11.51
CA MET A 121 1.12 -9.01 10.39
C MET A 121 2.13 -8.61 9.31
N SER A 122 2.39 -7.31 9.15
CA SER A 122 3.39 -6.79 8.23
C SER A 122 4.84 -7.03 8.70
N ASN A 123 5.04 -7.23 10.01
CA ASN A 123 6.33 -7.52 10.62
C ASN A 123 6.49 -9.04 10.82
N GLU A 124 5.53 -9.65 11.48
CA GLU A 124 5.53 -11.06 11.89
C GLU A 124 4.23 -11.72 11.41
N PRO A 125 4.16 -12.15 10.14
CA PRO A 125 2.99 -12.85 9.62
C PRO A 125 2.81 -14.19 10.34
N GLN A 126 1.58 -14.48 10.76
CA GLN A 126 1.24 -15.70 11.49
C GLN A 126 -0.28 -15.97 11.44
N GLY A 127 -0.72 -17.08 12.05
CA GLY A 127 -2.13 -17.40 12.21
C GLY A 127 -2.79 -17.99 10.97
N ASP A 128 -4.12 -18.12 11.04
CA ASP A 128 -4.92 -18.74 9.99
C ASP A 128 -5.11 -17.82 8.76
N ILE A 129 -5.02 -18.42 7.58
CA ILE A 129 -5.10 -17.70 6.30
C ILE A 129 -6.53 -17.27 5.97
N ALA A 130 -7.53 -18.07 6.34
CA ALA A 130 -8.93 -17.71 6.09
C ALA A 130 -9.36 -16.53 6.97
N ASP A 131 -8.96 -16.54 8.24
CA ASP A 131 -9.20 -15.42 9.16
C ASP A 131 -8.49 -14.15 8.71
N PHE A 132 -7.20 -14.24 8.34
CA PHE A 132 -6.45 -13.12 7.79
C PHE A 132 -7.12 -12.57 6.52
N LYS A 133 -7.51 -13.45 5.58
CA LYS A 133 -8.21 -13.06 4.34
C LYS A 133 -9.50 -12.32 4.65
N LYS A 134 -10.33 -12.85 5.55
CA LYS A 134 -11.60 -12.21 5.92
C LYS A 134 -11.33 -10.80 6.45
N ARG A 135 -10.42 -10.66 7.40
CA ARG A 135 -10.12 -9.37 8.04
C ARG A 135 -9.55 -8.35 7.06
N ILE A 136 -8.57 -8.74 6.24
CA ILE A 136 -7.95 -7.81 5.28
C ILE A 136 -8.93 -7.38 4.18
N MET A 137 -9.80 -8.27 3.72
CA MET A 137 -10.80 -7.94 2.70
C MET A 137 -11.91 -7.07 3.26
N THR A 138 -12.34 -7.28 4.52
CA THR A 138 -13.26 -6.36 5.20
C THR A 138 -12.67 -4.95 5.29
N PHE A 139 -11.41 -4.83 5.71
CA PHE A 139 -10.73 -3.53 5.76
C PHE A 139 -10.56 -2.91 4.36
N ALA A 140 -10.21 -3.71 3.35
CA ALA A 140 -10.05 -3.23 1.98
C ALA A 140 -11.36 -2.71 1.37
N HIS A 141 -12.48 -3.40 1.60
CA HIS A 141 -13.78 -2.94 1.15
C HIS A 141 -14.20 -1.65 1.85
N TRP A 142 -14.01 -1.55 3.18
CA TRP A 142 -14.22 -0.30 3.90
C TRP A 142 -13.37 0.83 3.33
N LEU A 143 -12.08 0.60 3.07
CA LEU A 143 -11.17 1.60 2.52
C LEU A 143 -11.66 2.08 1.15
N ASN A 144 -12.14 1.17 0.31
CA ASN A 144 -12.69 1.51 -1.00
C ASN A 144 -13.96 2.37 -0.86
N GLU A 145 -14.92 1.96 -0.03
CA GLU A 145 -16.14 2.73 0.22
C GLU A 145 -15.84 4.14 0.75
N GLU A 146 -14.90 4.24 1.70
CA GLU A 146 -14.50 5.52 2.27
C GLU A 146 -13.83 6.42 1.22
N PHE A 147 -13.01 5.84 0.35
CA PHE A 147 -12.41 6.57 -0.76
C PHE A 147 -13.46 7.09 -1.74
N GLN A 148 -14.50 6.31 -2.05
CA GLN A 148 -15.59 6.75 -2.93
C GLN A 148 -16.43 7.87 -2.32
N LYS A 149 -16.58 7.93 -0.99
CA LYS A 149 -17.29 9.04 -0.31
C LYS A 149 -16.55 10.37 -0.36
N GLN A 150 -15.23 10.34 -0.55
CA GLN A 150 -14.35 11.52 -0.57
C GLN A 150 -14.03 12.03 -1.99
N ASN A 151 -14.59 11.38 -3.02
CA ASN A 151 -14.52 11.81 -4.41
C ASN A 151 -15.89 12.30 -4.88
#